data_AF-A0A0C5DGF4-F1
#
_entry.id   AF-A0A0C5DGF4-F1
#
_cell.length_a   1.000
_cell.length_b   1.000
_cell.length_c   1.000
_cell.angle_alpha   90.00
_cell.angle_beta   90.00
_cell.angle_gamma   90.00
#
_symmetry.space_group_name_H-M   'P 1'
#
loop_
_entity.id
_entity.type
_entity.pdbx_description
1 polymer ?
#
loop_
_entity_poly.entity_id
_entity_poly.type
_entity_poly.pdbx_seq_one_letter_code
_entity_poly.pdbx_strand_id
1 'polypeptide(L)'
;MIYQSFLSKLEGNWISQKTDYFTNTKKIEYSQSYIQLKKVKNILKITEKNKNILCNYVFYNKNNQTQGYYIFFKDSKSYYGNIKKITNNQINHYIFKIYTNNCIKIEYVKNNIIYREYIYFINDRFKITISLLKDYNKYLAISFISEIKILDQN
;
A
#
# COMPACT_ATOMS: atom_id res chain seq x y z
N MET A 1 11.33 -15.47 4.70
CA MET A 1 11.73 -15.27 3.29
C MET A 1 10.59 -14.74 2.42
N ILE A 2 9.42 -15.40 2.33
CA ILE A 2 8.32 -15.01 1.40
C ILE A 2 7.91 -13.54 1.53
N TYR A 3 7.65 -13.06 2.76
CA TYR A 3 7.27 -11.67 2.99
C TYR A 3 8.33 -10.66 2.53
N GLN A 4 9.59 -10.89 2.85
CA GLN A 4 10.67 -9.98 2.47
C GLN A 4 10.85 -9.94 0.94
N SER A 5 10.76 -11.10 0.27
CA SER A 5 10.83 -11.21 -1.18
C SER A 5 9.66 -10.48 -1.86
N PHE A 6 8.44 -10.62 -1.35
CA PHE A 6 7.30 -9.88 -1.88
C PHE A 6 7.47 -8.37 -1.67
N LEU A 7 7.76 -7.96 -0.43
CA LEU A 7 7.82 -6.54 -0.09
C LEU A 7 8.95 -5.83 -0.85
N SER A 8 10.09 -6.48 -1.10
CA SER A 8 11.15 -5.90 -1.92
C SER A 8 10.70 -5.52 -3.33
N LYS A 9 9.69 -6.18 -3.90
CA LYS A 9 9.17 -5.85 -5.23
C LYS A 9 8.45 -4.49 -5.28
N LEU A 10 7.92 -4.01 -4.15
CA LEU A 10 7.24 -2.73 -4.03
C LEU A 10 8.18 -1.53 -4.24
N GLU A 11 9.47 -1.70 -3.96
CA GLU A 11 10.49 -0.66 -4.14
C GLU A 11 10.60 -0.24 -5.61
N GLY A 12 10.70 1.07 -5.83
CA GLY A 12 10.94 1.67 -7.14
C GLY A 12 10.09 2.91 -7.39
N ASN A 13 10.24 3.46 -8.59
CA ASN A 13 9.41 4.54 -9.10
C ASN A 13 8.31 3.96 -9.97
N TRP A 14 7.08 4.42 -9.77
CA TRP A 14 5.89 3.88 -10.39
C TRP A 14 5.08 4.99 -11.04
N ILE A 15 4.68 4.78 -12.29
CA ILE A 15 3.56 5.51 -12.87
C ILE A 15 2.30 4.72 -12.52
N SER A 16 1.36 5.37 -11.86
CA SER A 16 0.10 4.81 -11.39
C SER A 16 -1.04 5.44 -12.17
N GLN A 17 -1.85 4.60 -12.82
CA GLN A 17 -3.12 4.99 -13.41
C GLN A 17 -4.23 4.38 -12.56
N LYS A 18 -5.10 5.23 -12.01
CA LYS A 18 -6.19 4.85 -11.12
C LYS A 18 -7.53 5.20 -11.74
N THR A 19 -8.45 4.24 -11.69
CA THR A 19 -9.86 4.40 -12.04
C THR A 19 -10.69 4.13 -10.80
N ASP A 20 -11.43 5.12 -10.34
CA ASP A 20 -12.35 5.04 -9.22
C ASP A 20 -13.79 4.95 -9.72
N TYR A 21 -14.53 3.95 -9.26
CA TYR A 21 -15.97 3.84 -9.46
C TYR A 21 -16.70 4.06 -8.14
N PHE A 22 -17.48 5.13 -8.05
CA PHE A 22 -18.32 5.44 -6.90
C PHE A 22 -19.70 4.81 -7.09
N THR A 23 -20.03 3.83 -6.26
CA THR A 23 -21.24 3.00 -6.43
C THR A 23 -22.53 3.78 -6.25
N ASN A 24 -22.57 4.75 -5.34
CA ASN A 24 -23.76 5.55 -5.04
C ASN A 24 -24.13 6.48 -6.21
N THR A 25 -23.13 7.15 -6.79
CA THR A 25 -23.34 8.14 -7.86
C THR A 25 -23.16 7.56 -9.26
N LYS A 26 -22.64 6.33 -9.35
CA LYS A 26 -22.16 5.67 -10.58
C LYS A 26 -21.10 6.49 -11.32
N LYS A 27 -20.46 7.45 -10.64
CA LYS A 27 -19.41 8.30 -11.22
C LYS A 27 -18.13 7.49 -11.38
N ILE A 28 -17.45 7.70 -12.50
CA ILE A 28 -16.10 7.20 -12.73
C ILE A 28 -15.15 8.38 -12.73
N GLU A 29 -14.06 8.27 -11.97
CA GLU A 29 -12.97 9.24 -11.95
C GLU A 29 -11.66 8.57 -12.34
N TYR A 30 -10.83 9.32 -13.05
CA TYR A 30 -9.51 8.85 -13.48
C TYR A 30 -8.45 9.77 -12.90
N SER A 31 -7.36 9.18 -12.43
CA SER A 31 -6.20 9.95 -11.99
C SER A 31 -4.91 9.22 -12.35
N GLN A 32 -3.88 10.01 -12.65
CA GLN A 32 -2.54 9.52 -12.86
C GLN A 32 -1.62 10.10 -11.79
N SER A 33 -0.69 9.31 -11.28
CA SER A 33 0.32 9.77 -10.33
C SER A 33 1.67 9.09 -10.50
N TYR A 34 2.71 9.75 -10.04
CA TYR A 34 4.07 9.27 -9.98
C TYR A 34 4.41 9.00 -8.51
N ILE A 35 4.56 7.73 -8.17
CA ILE A 35 4.81 7.26 -6.81
C ILE A 35 6.22 6.70 -6.72
N GLN A 36 7.02 7.26 -5.83
CA GLN A 36 8.31 6.68 -5.45
C GLN A 36 8.16 5.95 -4.12
N LEU A 37 8.61 4.70 -4.07
CA LEU A 37 8.76 3.91 -2.85
C LEU A 37 10.23 3.54 -2.70
N LYS A 38 10.90 4.12 -1.71
CA LYS A 38 12.33 3.87 -1.44
C LYS A 38 12.50 3.14 -0.12
N LYS A 39 13.21 2.00 -0.13
CA LYS A 39 13.49 1.26 1.09
C LYS A 39 14.48 2.04 1.95
N VAL A 40 14.26 2.05 3.26
CA VAL A 40 15.14 2.73 4.23
C VAL A 40 15.38 1.84 5.43
N LYS A 41 16.57 1.92 6.04
CA LYS A 41 16.93 1.06 7.17
C LYS A 41 16.29 1.53 8.47
N ASN A 42 16.36 2.83 8.76
CA ASN A 42 15.90 3.40 10.03
C ASN A 42 14.93 4.57 9.79
N ILE A 43 13.67 4.39 10.17
CA ILE A 43 12.68 5.47 10.21
C ILE A 43 12.38 5.73 11.69
N LEU A 44 12.98 6.78 12.26
CA LEU A 44 12.74 7.26 13.63
C LEU A 44 13.21 6.30 14.76
N LYS A 45 13.46 6.84 15.97
CA LYS A 45 13.69 6.07 17.22
C LYS A 45 12.55 5.07 17.55
N ILE A 46 11.41 5.17 16.87
CA ILE A 46 10.27 4.25 16.96
C ILE A 46 10.65 2.82 16.52
N THR A 47 11.66 2.69 15.65
CA THR A 47 12.14 1.40 15.15
C THR A 47 13.02 0.64 16.16
N GLU A 48 13.71 1.35 17.06
CA GLU A 48 14.66 0.73 18.02
C GLU A 48 14.00 -0.22 19.03
N LYS A 49 12.71 -0.03 19.35
CA LYS A 49 11.98 -0.89 20.30
C LYS A 49 11.24 -2.06 19.65
N ASN A 50 11.08 -2.09 18.32
CA ASN A 50 10.25 -3.09 17.65
C ASN A 50 11.09 -4.18 17.00
N LYS A 51 11.27 -5.32 17.69
CA LYS A 51 12.10 -6.45 17.25
C LYS A 51 11.59 -7.19 15.99
N ASN A 52 10.41 -6.85 15.48
CA ASN A 52 9.68 -7.61 14.45
C ASN A 52 9.43 -6.83 13.15
N ILE A 53 10.32 -5.90 12.81
CA ILE A 53 10.23 -5.10 11.59
C ILE A 53 10.68 -5.94 10.39
N LEU A 54 9.88 -5.93 9.32
CA LEU A 54 10.21 -6.57 8.06
C LEU A 54 10.91 -5.62 7.09
N CYS A 55 10.36 -4.42 6.91
CA CYS A 55 10.91 -3.41 6.02
C CYS A 55 10.24 -2.05 6.25
N ASN A 56 10.95 -1.00 5.87
CA ASN A 56 10.51 0.37 5.98
C ASN A 56 10.63 1.05 4.62
N TYR A 57 9.64 1.83 4.24
CA TYR A 57 9.62 2.62 3.01
C TYR A 57 9.34 4.08 3.30
N VAL A 58 10.06 4.95 2.61
CA VAL A 58 9.59 6.31 2.34
C VAL A 58 8.74 6.23 1.09
N PHE A 59 7.53 6.79 1.15
CA PHE A 59 6.73 7.02 -0.06
C PHE A 59 6.70 8.51 -0.38
N TYR A 60 6.76 8.83 -1.66
CA TYR A 60 6.62 10.18 -2.17
C TYR A 60 5.73 10.17 -3.41
N ASN A 61 4.66 10.96 -3.40
CA ASN A 61 3.83 11.22 -4.56
C ASN A 61 4.28 12.53 -5.18
N LYS A 62 4.88 12.47 -6.37
CA LYS A 62 5.46 13.66 -7.03
C LYS A 62 4.39 14.66 -7.45
N ASN A 63 3.16 14.21 -7.74
CA ASN A 63 2.10 15.07 -8.27
C ASN A 63 1.60 16.09 -7.24
N ASN A 64 1.46 15.67 -5.98
CA ASN A 64 0.95 16.52 -4.91
C ASN A 64 1.99 16.77 -3.80
N GLN A 65 3.24 16.39 -4.05
CA GLN A 65 4.37 16.52 -3.12
C GLN A 65 4.12 15.90 -1.74
N THR A 66 3.22 14.91 -1.65
CA THR A 66 2.94 14.26 -0.38
C THR A 66 3.99 13.19 -0.08
N GLN A 67 4.54 13.24 1.13
CA GLN A 67 5.48 12.26 1.63
C GLN A 67 4.91 11.56 2.86
N GLY A 68 5.36 10.34 3.08
CA GLY A 68 5.21 9.68 4.36
C GLY A 68 5.99 8.39 4.43
N TYR A 69 5.64 7.57 5.40
CA TYR A 69 6.37 6.34 5.70
C TYR A 69 5.41 5.16 5.79
N TYR A 70 5.85 4.02 5.27
CA TYR A 70 5.24 2.72 5.54
C TYR A 70 6.21 1.86 6.34
N ILE A 71 5.76 1.36 7.49
CA ILE A 71 6.54 0.51 8.36
C ILE A 71 5.81 -0.83 8.46
N PHE A 72 6.44 -1.90 7.98
CA PHE A 72 5.87 -3.25 7.98
C PHE A 72 6.42 -4.05 9.15
N PHE A 73 5.54 -4.66 9.93
CA PHE A 73 5.86 -5.50 11.07
C PHE A 73 5.19 -6.86 10.92
N LYS A 74 5.82 -7.92 11.43
CA LYS A 74 5.16 -9.22 11.54
C LYS A 74 5.67 -9.98 12.75
N ASP A 75 4.76 -10.28 13.67
CA ASP A 75 5.01 -11.26 14.72
C ASP A 75 5.10 -12.66 14.10
N SER A 76 6.12 -13.44 14.48
CA SER A 76 6.33 -14.80 14.00
C SER A 76 5.17 -15.73 14.33
N LYS A 77 4.43 -15.46 15.41
CA LYS A 77 3.25 -16.25 15.83
C LYS A 77 1.95 -15.83 15.14
N SER A 78 1.91 -14.67 14.50
CA SER A 78 0.69 -14.14 13.88
C SER A 78 0.55 -14.60 12.43
N TYR A 79 -0.68 -14.91 12.01
CA TYR A 79 -0.98 -15.19 10.61
C TYR A 79 -0.84 -13.92 9.72
N TYR A 80 -1.18 -12.75 10.27
CA TYR A 80 -1.14 -11.45 9.60
C TYR A 80 0.06 -10.60 10.06
N GLY A 81 0.48 -9.68 9.21
CA GLY A 81 1.41 -8.60 9.56
C GLY A 81 0.65 -7.27 9.76
N ASN A 82 1.35 -6.26 10.26
CA ASN A 82 0.83 -4.93 10.50
C ASN A 82 1.60 -3.90 9.66
N ILE A 83 0.92 -2.86 9.18
CA ILE A 83 1.53 -1.71 8.52
C ILE A 83 1.18 -0.47 9.34
N LYS A 84 2.18 0.33 9.68
CA LYS A 84 1.96 1.72 10.11
C LYS A 84 2.23 2.64 8.92
N LYS A 85 1.21 3.37 8.47
CA LYS A 85 1.35 4.47 7.53
C LYS A 85 1.43 5.77 8.32
N ILE A 86 2.54 6.48 8.22
CA ILE A 86 2.76 7.75 8.90
C ILE A 86 2.77 8.84 7.83
N THR A 87 1.88 9.82 7.96
CA THR A 87 1.91 11.07 7.20
C THR A 87 1.96 12.24 8.17
N ASN A 88 2.16 13.47 7.67
CA ASN A 88 2.29 14.66 8.53
C ASN A 88 1.12 14.84 9.51
N ASN A 89 -0.08 14.36 9.16
CA ASN A 89 -1.30 14.66 9.90
C ASN A 89 -1.84 13.46 10.69
N GLN A 90 -1.37 12.24 10.43
CA GLN A 90 -1.96 11.03 11.03
C GLN A 90 -1.07 9.80 10.95
N ILE A 91 -1.28 8.88 11.89
CA ILE A 91 -0.76 7.51 11.86
C ILE A 91 -1.93 6.57 11.65
N ASN A 92 -1.91 5.84 10.53
CA ASN A 92 -2.92 4.83 10.20
C ASN A 92 -2.33 3.42 10.35
N HIS A 93 -3.14 2.51 10.87
CA HIS A 93 -2.76 1.13 11.17
C HIS A 93 -3.52 0.17 10.27
N TYR A 94 -2.80 -0.57 9.45
CA TYR A 94 -3.36 -1.58 8.55
C TYR A 94 -2.89 -2.96 8.99
N ILE A 95 -3.64 -3.98 8.61
CA ILE A 95 -3.16 -5.36 8.64
C ILE A 95 -2.89 -5.83 7.21
N PHE A 96 -1.99 -6.79 7.05
CA PHE A 96 -1.72 -7.38 5.75
C PHE A 96 -1.44 -8.88 5.84
N LYS A 97 -1.66 -9.59 4.74
CA LYS A 97 -1.23 -10.98 4.57
C LYS A 97 -0.88 -11.23 3.11
N ILE A 98 0.07 -12.14 2.88
CA ILE A 98 0.28 -12.69 1.54
C ILE A 98 -0.92 -13.58 1.25
N TYR A 99 -1.71 -13.20 0.25
CA TYR A 99 -2.94 -13.89 -0.13
C TYR A 99 -2.62 -15.04 -1.09
N THR A 100 -1.73 -14.79 -2.05
CA THR A 100 -1.09 -15.79 -2.92
C THR A 100 0.36 -15.33 -3.16
N ASN A 101 1.21 -16.16 -3.80
CA ASN A 101 2.63 -15.84 -4.00
C ASN A 101 2.88 -14.48 -4.67
N ASN A 102 1.95 -14.00 -5.50
CA ASN A 102 2.04 -12.73 -6.22
C ASN A 102 1.00 -11.70 -5.74
N CYS A 103 0.30 -11.96 -4.64
CA CYS A 103 -0.74 -11.08 -4.13
C CYS A 103 -0.59 -10.80 -2.63
N ILE A 104 -0.58 -9.53 -2.25
CA ILE A 104 -0.76 -9.09 -0.87
C ILE A 104 -2.16 -8.52 -0.70
N LYS A 105 -2.84 -8.93 0.37
CA LYS A 105 -4.06 -8.30 0.84
C LYS A 105 -3.70 -7.35 1.98
N ILE A 106 -4.19 -6.11 1.91
CA ILE A 106 -4.10 -5.10 2.96
C ILE A 106 -5.52 -4.74 3.38
N GLU A 107 -5.73 -4.55 4.68
CA GLU A 107 -7.03 -4.20 5.24
C GLU A 107 -6.88 -3.14 6.33
N TYR A 108 -7.83 -2.21 6.34
CA TYR A 108 -7.96 -1.15 7.33
C TYR A 108 -9.42 -1.02 7.73
N VAL A 109 -9.65 -0.92 9.03
CA VAL A 109 -10.98 -0.73 9.59
C VAL A 109 -10.91 0.47 10.52
N LYS A 110 -11.79 1.45 10.29
CA LYS A 110 -11.99 2.57 11.20
C LYS A 110 -13.47 2.89 11.26
N ASN A 111 -14.02 2.84 12.48
CA ASN A 111 -15.45 2.92 12.72
C ASN A 111 -16.18 1.89 11.85
N ASN A 112 -17.18 2.30 11.08
CA ASN A 112 -17.93 1.43 10.17
C ASN A 112 -17.31 1.33 8.77
N ILE A 113 -16.21 2.05 8.52
CA ILE A 113 -15.53 2.07 7.22
C ILE A 113 -14.49 0.95 7.14
N ILE A 114 -14.65 0.11 6.12
CA ILE A 114 -13.73 -0.99 5.81
C ILE A 114 -13.07 -0.67 4.47
N TYR A 115 -11.74 -0.55 4.49
CA TYR A 115 -10.90 -0.46 3.30
C TYR A 115 -10.16 -1.80 3.12
N ARG A 116 -10.23 -2.35 1.91
CA ARG A 116 -9.48 -3.53 1.51
C ARG A 116 -8.76 -3.25 0.21
N GLU A 117 -7.56 -3.78 0.09
CA GLU A 117 -6.73 -3.62 -1.09
C GLU A 117 -6.03 -4.93 -1.40
N TYR A 118 -5.98 -5.29 -2.67
CA TYR A 118 -5.27 -6.44 -3.20
C TYR A 118 -4.25 -5.93 -4.20
N ILE A 119 -2.97 -6.01 -3.87
CA ILE A 119 -1.88 -5.66 -4.79
C ILE A 119 -1.37 -6.96 -5.39
N TYR A 120 -1.54 -7.12 -6.70
CA TYR A 120 -1.15 -8.28 -7.47
C TYR A 120 -0.02 -7.91 -8.43
N PHE A 121 1.14 -8.55 -8.30
CA PHE A 121 2.24 -8.41 -9.25
C PHE A 121 1.99 -9.32 -10.45
N ILE A 122 1.84 -8.73 -11.63
CA ILE A 122 1.82 -9.46 -12.91
C ILE A 122 3.26 -9.86 -13.25
N ASN A 123 4.21 -8.95 -13.02
CA ASN A 123 5.65 -9.19 -13.04
C ASN A 123 6.38 -8.13 -12.17
N ASP A 124 7.71 -8.15 -12.12
CA ASP A 124 8.48 -7.26 -11.23
C ASP A 124 8.45 -5.75 -11.61
N ARG A 125 7.90 -5.43 -12.79
CA ARG A 125 7.74 -4.07 -13.33
C ARG A 125 6.28 -3.66 -13.53
N PHE A 126 5.33 -4.56 -13.33
CA PHE A 126 3.92 -4.29 -13.53
C PHE A 126 3.08 -4.94 -12.44
N LYS A 127 2.30 -4.13 -11.74
CA LYS A 127 1.36 -4.59 -10.73
C LYS A 127 0.00 -3.92 -10.95
N ILE A 128 -1.04 -4.65 -10.56
CA ILE A 128 -2.39 -4.15 -10.49
C ILE A 128 -2.83 -4.13 -9.04
N THR A 129 -3.66 -3.17 -8.70
CA THR A 129 -4.23 -3.04 -7.38
C THR A 129 -5.72 -2.85 -7.48
N ILE A 130 -6.48 -3.69 -6.77
CA ILE A 130 -7.92 -3.55 -6.63
C ILE A 130 -8.19 -3.12 -5.20
N SER A 131 -8.83 -1.98 -5.01
CA SER A 131 -9.26 -1.52 -3.70
C SER A 131 -10.78 -1.41 -3.59
N LEU A 132 -11.27 -1.65 -2.38
CA LEU A 132 -12.68 -1.67 -2.03
C LEU A 132 -12.86 -0.81 -0.79
N LEU A 133 -13.75 0.17 -0.88
CA LEU A 133 -14.18 0.96 0.26
C LEU A 133 -15.63 0.63 0.57
N LYS A 134 -15.90 0.25 1.82
CA LYS A 134 -17.25 -0.07 2.32
C LYS A 134 -17.59 0.75 3.54
N ASP A 135 -18.87 1.06 3.69
CA ASP A 135 -19.47 1.45 4.96
C ASP A 135 -20.47 0.37 5.35
N TYR A 136 -20.19 -0.31 6.47
CA TYR A 136 -20.93 -1.49 6.90
C TYR A 136 -20.99 -2.54 5.76
N ASN A 137 -22.19 -2.86 5.27
CA ASN A 137 -22.41 -3.82 4.18
C ASN A 137 -22.52 -3.16 2.79
N LYS A 138 -22.41 -1.84 2.69
CA LYS A 138 -22.57 -1.10 1.43
C LYS A 138 -21.20 -0.73 0.85
N TYR A 139 -20.96 -1.10 -0.41
CA TYR A 139 -19.80 -0.59 -1.14
C TYR A 139 -20.00 0.90 -1.41
N LEU A 140 -18.97 1.71 -1.14
CA LEU A 140 -18.92 3.15 -1.43
C LEU A 140 -18.14 3.42 -2.72
N ALA A 141 -17.00 2.75 -2.87
CA ALA A 141 -16.14 2.90 -4.02
C ALA A 141 -15.35 1.62 -4.30
N ILE A 142 -15.02 1.42 -5.57
CA ILE A 142 -14.12 0.37 -6.05
C ILE A 142 -13.06 1.07 -6.90
N SER A 143 -11.80 0.77 -6.66
CA SER A 143 -10.71 1.29 -7.49
C SER A 143 -10.00 0.17 -8.22
N PHE A 144 -9.72 0.39 -9.50
CA PHE A 144 -8.74 -0.37 -10.24
C PHE A 144 -7.53 0.52 -10.50
N ILE A 145 -6.35 0.02 -10.17
CA ILE A 145 -5.10 0.77 -10.29
C ILE A 145 -4.12 -0.11 -11.05
N SER A 146 -3.49 0.43 -12.08
CA SER A 146 -2.40 -0.21 -12.81
C SER A 146 -1.13 0.60 -12.60
N GLU A 147 -0.06 -0.05 -12.16
CA GLU A 147 1.20 0.60 -11.83
C GLU A 147 2.35 -0.02 -12.62
N ILE A 148 3.05 0.80 -13.39
CA ILE A 148 4.21 0.41 -14.18
C ILE A 148 5.46 1.03 -13.55
N LYS A 149 6.46 0.19 -13.28
CA LYS A 149 7.74 0.63 -12.74
C LYS A 149 8.53 1.34 -13.84
N ILE A 150 8.94 2.58 -13.58
CA ILE A 150 9.83 3.34 -14.45
C ILE A 150 11.25 3.30 -13.93
N LEU A 151 12.21 3.24 -14.85
CA LEU A 151 13.61 3.47 -14.53
C LEU A 151 13.80 4.95 -14.21
N ASP A 152 14.71 5.27 -13.30
CA ASP A 152 15.10 6.67 -13.08
C ASP A 152 15.52 7.27 -14.43
N GLN A 153 14.84 8.33 -14.84
CA GLN A 153 15.37 9.23 -15.86
C GLN A 153 16.43 10.06 -15.14
N ASN A 154 17.70 9.81 -15.44
CA ASN A 154 18.81 10.68 -15.05
C ASN A 154 18.54 12.11 -15.52
#